data_AF-A0A8X6RER3-F1
#
_entry.id   AF-A0A8X6RER3-F1
#
_cell.length_a   1.000
_cell.length_b   1.000
_cell.length_c   1.000
_cell.angle_alpha   90.00
_cell.angle_beta   90.00
_cell.angle_gamma   90.00
#
_symmetry.space_group_name_H-M   'P 1'
#
loop_
_entity.id
_entity.type
_entity.pdbx_description
1 polymer ?
#
loop_
_entity_poly.entity_id
_entity_poly.type
_entity_poly.pdbx_seq_one_letter_code
_entity_poly.pdbx_strand_id
1 'polypeptide(L)'
;MRCIGKGAEAARMFCGIMNLPPPPTKFSKYNKMLLGATKDVCDATMKDAVKEAVEENQNIRDIPVAVDGTWQKRGYSSMNGVVTVTSVNTGKVIDTEILSKHCVCKDKKKHGPV
;
A
#
# COMPACT_ATOMS: atom_id res chain seq x y z
N MET A 1 1.29 10.77 0.22
CA MET A 1 0.40 11.40 -0.78
C MET A 1 0.91 11.27 -2.22
N ARG A 2 2.22 11.42 -2.47
CA ARG A 2 2.85 11.13 -3.79
C ARG A 2 2.63 9.68 -4.24
N CYS A 3 3.07 8.68 -3.46
CA CYS A 3 3.08 7.24 -3.82
C CYS A 3 1.70 6.66 -4.18
N ILE A 4 0.61 7.24 -3.67
CA ILE A 4 -0.77 6.83 -3.95
C ILE A 4 -1.40 7.59 -5.14
N GLY A 5 -0.61 8.30 -5.93
CA GLY A 5 -1.07 8.96 -7.16
C GLY A 5 -1.85 10.28 -6.96
N LYS A 6 -2.18 10.68 -5.72
CA LYS A 6 -2.94 11.91 -5.46
C LYS A 6 -2.27 13.17 -6.02
N GLY A 7 -0.95 13.29 -5.89
CA GLY A 7 -0.20 14.41 -6.47
C GLY A 7 -0.21 14.42 -8.00
N ALA A 8 -0.16 13.24 -8.63
CA ALA A 8 -0.23 13.13 -10.09
C ALA A 8 -1.62 13.51 -10.61
N GLU A 9 -2.69 13.09 -9.93
CA GLU A 9 -4.07 13.47 -10.27
C GLU A 9 -4.32 14.97 -10.08
N ALA A 10 -3.85 15.55 -8.97
CA ALA A 10 -3.95 16.99 -8.74
C ALA A 10 -3.19 17.80 -9.80
N ALA A 11 -1.97 17.37 -10.15
CA ALA A 11 -1.20 18.00 -11.23
C ALA A 11 -1.92 17.88 -12.59
N ARG A 12 -2.54 16.73 -12.88
CA ARG A 12 -3.30 16.54 -14.12
C ARG A 12 -4.51 17.47 -14.19
N MET A 13 -5.23 17.65 -13.08
CA MET A 13 -6.34 18.59 -12.97
C MET A 13 -5.86 20.03 -13.17
N PHE A 14 -4.79 20.44 -12.48
CA PHE A 14 -4.20 21.77 -12.62
C PHE A 14 -3.76 22.08 -14.05
N CYS A 15 -3.01 21.17 -14.69
CA CYS A 15 -2.60 21.33 -16.09
C CYS A 15 -3.81 21.44 -17.03
N GLY A 16 -4.87 20.67 -16.78
CA GLY A 16 -6.13 20.76 -17.54
C GLY A 16 -6.82 22.13 -17.41
N ILE A 17 -6.89 22.69 -16.20
CA ILE A 17 -7.48 24.02 -15.94
C ILE A 17 -6.67 25.12 -16.63
N MET A 18 -5.34 25.01 -16.61
CA MET A 18 -4.43 26.02 -17.14
C MET A 18 -4.12 25.84 -18.65
N ASN A 19 -4.76 24.88 -19.32
CA ASN A 19 -4.47 24.51 -20.71
C ASN A 19 -2.97 24.21 -20.96
N LEU A 20 -2.31 23.59 -19.98
CA LEU A 20 -0.91 23.18 -20.05
C LEU A 20 -0.80 21.73 -20.54
N PRO A 21 0.35 21.33 -21.13
CA PRO A 21 0.60 19.93 -21.45
C PRO A 21 0.51 19.04 -20.19
N PRO A 22 0.15 17.75 -20.34
CA PRO A 22 0.00 16.84 -19.21
C PRO A 22 1.29 16.71 -18.39
N PRO A 23 1.18 16.55 -17.05
CA PRO A 23 2.35 16.40 -16.21
C PRO A 23 3.12 15.10 -16.53
N PRO A 24 4.44 15.05 -16.28
CA PRO A 24 5.27 13.88 -16.60
C PRO A 24 4.75 12.57 -16.00
N THR A 25 4.65 11.52 -16.83
CA THR A 25 4.08 10.21 -16.46
C THR A 25 5.10 9.23 -15.84
N LYS A 26 6.39 9.59 -15.81
CA LYS A 26 7.50 8.73 -15.36
C LYS A 26 7.31 8.21 -13.92
N PHE A 27 6.54 8.93 -13.10
CA PHE A 27 6.24 8.56 -11.73
C PHE A 27 5.65 7.14 -11.58
N SER A 28 4.72 6.77 -12.48
CA SER A 28 4.09 5.44 -12.44
C SER A 28 5.08 4.30 -12.65
N LYS A 29 6.07 4.50 -13.54
CA LYS A 29 7.12 3.54 -13.85
C LYS A 29 8.02 3.30 -12.63
N TYR A 30 8.46 4.37 -11.99
CA TYR A 30 9.30 4.26 -10.79
C TYR A 30 8.57 3.58 -9.63
N ASN A 31 7.29 3.91 -9.38
CA ASN A 31 6.52 3.24 -8.34
C ASN A 31 6.35 1.73 -8.61
N LYS A 32 6.14 1.32 -9.86
CA LYS A 32 6.06 -0.11 -10.20
C LYS A 32 7.38 -0.84 -9.93
N MET A 33 8.50 -0.22 -10.28
CA MET A 33 9.84 -0.77 -10.03
C MET A 33 10.11 -0.88 -8.52
N LEU A 34 9.83 0.18 -7.77
CA LEU A 34 9.96 0.19 -6.31
C LEU A 34 9.06 -0.87 -5.67
N LEU A 35 7.81 -0.98 -6.13
CA LEU A 35 6.87 -1.97 -5.63
C LEU A 35 7.41 -3.39 -5.78
N GLY A 36 7.98 -3.74 -6.94
CA GLY A 36 8.61 -5.04 -7.17
C GLY A 36 9.73 -5.30 -6.16
N ALA A 37 10.72 -4.41 -6.10
CA ALA A 37 11.85 -4.56 -5.19
C ALA A 37 11.43 -4.65 -3.71
N THR A 38 10.45 -3.82 -3.29
CA THR A 38 9.96 -3.87 -1.91
C THR A 38 9.20 -5.15 -1.60
N LYS A 39 8.46 -5.73 -2.57
CA LYS A 39 7.75 -6.99 -2.37
C LYS A 39 8.72 -8.15 -2.19
N ASP A 40 9.76 -8.22 -3.02
CA ASP A 40 10.76 -9.28 -2.93
C ASP A 40 11.46 -9.25 -1.55
N VAL A 41 11.79 -8.05 -1.06
CA VAL A 41 12.37 -7.87 0.28
C VAL A 41 11.37 -8.21 1.37
N CYS A 42 10.10 -7.82 1.22
CA CYS A 42 9.02 -8.13 2.15
C CYS A 42 8.88 -9.66 2.30
N ASP A 43 8.78 -10.38 1.19
CA ASP A 43 8.62 -11.84 1.19
C ASP A 43 9.83 -12.56 1.81
N ALA A 44 11.05 -12.09 1.54
CA ALA A 44 12.26 -12.64 2.14
C ALA A 44 12.30 -12.40 3.66
N THR A 45 12.06 -11.16 4.08
CA THR A 45 12.14 -10.76 5.49
C THR A 45 11.03 -11.38 6.34
N MET A 46 9.81 -11.52 5.81
CA MET A 46 8.72 -12.20 6.52
C MET A 46 8.99 -13.70 6.68
N LYS A 47 9.59 -14.37 5.68
CA LYS A 47 10.01 -15.77 5.82
C LYS A 47 11.05 -15.97 6.91
N ASP A 48 12.01 -15.06 6.99
CA ASP A 48 13.04 -15.13 8.03
C ASP A 48 12.45 -14.79 9.41
N ALA A 49 11.55 -13.82 9.50
CA ALA A 49 10.81 -13.51 10.72
C ALA A 49 10.00 -14.72 11.25
N VAL A 50 9.41 -15.53 10.37
CA VAL A 50 8.71 -16.76 10.76
C VAL A 50 9.69 -17.79 11.31
N LYS A 51 10.86 -17.99 10.67
CA LYS A 51 11.87 -18.93 11.19
C LYS A 51 12.32 -18.54 12.58
N GLU A 52 12.66 -17.27 12.77
CA GLU A 52 13.08 -16.75 14.09
C GLU A 52 11.98 -16.90 15.13
N ALA A 53 10.71 -16.64 14.76
CA ALA A 53 9.59 -16.82 15.68
C ALA A 53 9.38 -18.30 16.08
N VAL A 54 9.63 -19.26 15.18
CA VAL A 54 9.59 -20.70 15.49
C VAL A 54 10.75 -21.09 16.41
N GLU A 55 11.96 -20.57 16.17
CA GLU A 55 13.14 -20.84 16.99
C GLU A 55 12.97 -20.32 18.42
N GLU A 56 12.48 -19.09 18.58
CA GLU A 56 12.17 -18.52 19.91
C GLU A 56 11.03 -19.26 20.61
N ASN A 57 10.09 -19.84 19.84
CA ASN A 57 8.97 -20.63 20.36
C ASN A 57 9.33 -22.12 20.56
N GLN A 58 10.59 -22.45 20.82
CA GLN A 58 11.05 -23.82 21.10
C GLN A 58 10.72 -24.82 19.98
N ASN A 59 10.75 -24.37 18.72
CA ASN A 59 10.36 -25.13 17.53
C ASN A 59 8.87 -25.53 17.45
N ILE A 60 8.01 -24.91 18.26
CA ILE A 60 6.55 -25.06 18.17
C ILE A 60 6.02 -24.07 17.14
N ARG A 61 5.17 -24.54 16.22
CA ARG A 61 4.61 -23.73 15.13
C ARG A 61 3.35 -22.94 15.51
N ASP A 62 2.81 -23.20 16.70
CA ASP A 62 1.72 -22.41 17.27
C ASP A 62 2.29 -21.13 17.88
N ILE A 63 2.40 -20.09 17.03
CA ILE A 63 3.02 -18.81 17.37
C ILE A 63 1.93 -17.84 17.86
N PRO A 64 2.08 -17.21 19.04
CA PRO A 64 1.20 -16.13 19.46
C PRO A 64 1.42 -14.89 18.59
N VAL A 65 0.32 -14.32 18.08
CA VAL A 65 0.36 -13.16 17.17
C VAL A 65 -0.49 -12.01 17.69
N ALA A 66 0.00 -10.79 17.46
CA ALA A 66 -0.77 -9.56 17.58
C ALA A 66 -1.15 -9.07 16.18
N VAL A 67 -2.41 -8.73 15.97
CA VAL A 67 -2.92 -8.22 14.69
C VAL A 67 -3.27 -6.75 14.87
N ASP A 68 -2.62 -5.89 14.09
CA ASP A 68 -2.93 -4.46 14.03
C ASP A 68 -3.29 -4.07 12.60
N GLY A 69 -4.05 -3.00 12.45
CA GLY A 69 -4.48 -2.52 11.15
C GLY A 69 -4.73 -1.03 11.14
N THR A 70 -4.33 -0.38 10.05
CA THR A 70 -4.58 1.04 9.84
C THR A 70 -5.42 1.27 8.61
N TRP A 71 -6.24 2.32 8.67
CA TRP A 71 -7.13 2.73 7.60
C TRP A 71 -6.92 4.20 7.28
N GLN A 72 -6.94 4.54 5.99
CA GLN A 72 -6.89 5.92 5.56
C GLN A 72 -8.25 6.62 5.81
N LYS A 73 -8.41 7.28 6.96
CA LYS A 73 -9.71 7.76 7.48
C LYS A 73 -10.19 9.17 7.05
N ARG A 74 -9.52 9.92 6.15
CA ARG A 74 -9.88 11.35 5.93
C ARG A 74 -10.13 11.78 4.46
N GLY A 75 -11.37 12.21 4.19
CA GLY A 75 -11.74 13.14 3.10
C GLY A 75 -11.86 12.59 1.67
N TYR A 76 -11.84 11.27 1.48
CA TYR A 76 -11.94 10.64 0.15
C TYR A 76 -12.81 9.39 0.18
N SER A 77 -13.53 9.12 -0.92
CA SER A 77 -14.34 7.91 -1.14
C SER A 77 -13.52 6.64 -1.35
N SER A 78 -12.21 6.77 -1.57
CA SER A 78 -11.28 5.64 -1.68
C SER A 78 -10.84 5.18 -0.31
N MET A 79 -11.02 3.88 -0.06
CA MET A 79 -10.89 3.27 1.24
C MET A 79 -9.69 2.31 1.18
N ASN A 80 -8.53 2.75 1.67
CA ASN A 80 -7.31 1.96 1.69
C ASN A 80 -6.96 1.59 3.13
N GLY A 81 -6.63 0.33 3.35
CA GLY A 81 -6.15 -0.20 4.61
C GLY A 81 -5.00 -1.16 4.43
N VAL A 82 -4.29 -1.35 5.53
CA VAL A 82 -3.31 -2.41 5.69
C VAL A 82 -3.55 -3.07 7.04
N VAL A 83 -3.45 -4.38 7.06
CA VAL A 83 -3.46 -5.21 8.26
C VAL A 83 -2.10 -5.89 8.35
N THR A 84 -1.52 -5.92 9.53
CA THR A 84 -0.22 -6.53 9.80
C THR A 84 -0.36 -7.51 10.94
N VAL A 85 0.20 -8.71 10.75
CA VAL A 85 0.31 -9.75 11.77
C VAL A 85 1.73 -9.76 12.27
N THR A 86 1.89 -9.58 13.58
CA THR A 86 3.18 -9.47 14.25
C THR A 86 3.31 -10.59 15.28
N SER A 87 4.44 -11.31 15.27
CA SER A 87 4.74 -12.27 16.33
C SER A 87 4.89 -11.55 17.67
N VAL A 88 4.22 -12.05 18.71
CA VAL A 88 4.26 -11.42 20.05
C VAL A 88 5.64 -11.54 20.68
N ASN A 89 6.34 -12.65 20.43
CA ASN A 89 7.63 -12.93 21.08
C ASN A 89 8.77 -12.13 20.44
N THR A 90 8.87 -12.14 19.11
CA THR A 90 9.95 -11.46 18.38
C THR A 90 9.64 -9.99 18.08
N GLY A 91 8.36 -9.58 18.14
CA GLY A 91 7.92 -8.26 17.70
C GLY A 91 8.04 -8.03 16.18
N LYS A 92 8.31 -9.08 15.39
CA LYS A 92 8.49 -8.99 13.94
C LYS A 92 7.19 -9.25 13.19
N VAL A 93 7.03 -8.55 12.07
CA VAL A 93 5.90 -8.76 11.16
C VAL A 93 6.12 -10.05 10.39
N ILE A 94 5.14 -10.95 10.47
CA ILE A 94 5.17 -12.27 9.81
C ILE A 94 4.23 -12.33 8.60
N ASP A 95 3.23 -11.45 8.55
CA ASP A 95 2.32 -11.33 7.42
C ASP A 95 1.72 -9.92 7.33
N THR A 96 1.35 -9.50 6.12
CA THR A 96 0.67 -8.22 5.86
C THR A 96 -0.34 -8.36 4.73
N GLU A 97 -1.53 -7.78 4.92
CA GLU A 97 -2.58 -7.76 3.90
C GLU A 97 -3.00 -6.33 3.56
N ILE A 98 -3.11 -6.02 2.27
CA ILE A 98 -3.49 -4.69 1.78
C ILE A 98 -4.92 -4.74 1.26
N LEU A 99 -5.81 -3.98 1.91
CA LEU A 99 -7.22 -3.89 1.56
C LEU A 99 -7.48 -2.57 0.84
N SER A 100 -7.90 -2.61 -0.42
CA SER A 100 -8.28 -1.39 -1.16
C SER A 100 -9.69 -1.51 -1.73
N LYS A 101 -10.57 -0.60 -1.31
CA LYS A 101 -11.83 -0.32 -1.97
C LYS A 101 -11.67 0.93 -2.83
N HIS A 102 -11.32 0.71 -4.09
CA HIS A 102 -11.22 1.74 -5.11
C HIS A 102 -12.46 1.75 -5.99
N CYS A 103 -13.19 2.87 -6.03
CA CYS A 103 -14.28 3.05 -7.00
C CYS A 103 -13.70 3.30 -8.39
N VAL A 104 -13.67 2.27 -9.24
CA VAL A 104 -13.43 2.42 -10.68
C VAL A 104 -14.72 2.93 -11.33
N CYS A 105 -14.97 4.24 -11.29
CA CYS A 105 -16.03 4.83 -12.11
C CYS A 105 -15.61 4.75 -13.58
N LYS A 106 -16.21 3.81 -14.34
CA LYS A 106 -15.97 3.63 -15.77
C LYS A 106 -16.31 4.89 -16.58
N ASP A 107 -17.20 5.75 -16.07
CA ASP A 107 -17.69 6.97 -16.73
C ASP A 107 -17.07 8.29 -16.20
N LYS A 108 -15.90 8.26 -15.56
CA LYS A 108 -15.25 9.47 -15.00
C LYS A 108 -15.07 10.64 -15.99
N LYS A 109 -15.11 10.38 -17.31
CA LYS A 109 -15.05 11.40 -18.37
C LYS A 109 -16.38 12.15 -18.62
N LYS A 110 -17.53 11.64 -18.15
CA LYS A 110 -18.86 12.23 -18.37
C LYS A 110 -19.25 13.27 -17.31
N HIS A 111 -18.54 13.31 -16.19
CA HIS A 111 -18.75 14.32 -15.17
C HIS A 111 -17.71 15.42 -15.38
N GLY A 112 -18.15 16.53 -15.95
CA GLY A 112 -17.34 17.75 -16.07
C GLY A 112 -16.86 18.22 -14.69
N PRO A 113 -15.85 19.11 -14.64
CA PRO A 113 -15.38 19.66 -13.38
C PRO A 113 -16.54 20.37 -12.70
N VAL A 114 -16.89 19.93 -11.49
CA VAL A 114 -17.71 20.74 -10.56
C VAL A 114 -16.84 21.85 -10.02
#